data_AF-A0A4U1ESA8-F1
#
_entry.id   AF-A0A4U1ESA8-F1
#
_cell.length_a   1.000
_cell.length_b   1.000
_cell.length_c   1.000
_cell.angle_alpha   90.00
_cell.angle_beta   90.00
_cell.angle_gamma   90.00
#
_symmetry.space_group_name_H-M   'P 1'
#
loop_
_entity.id
_entity.type
_entity.pdbx_description
1 polymer ?
#
loop_
_entity_poly.entity_id
_entity_poly.type
_entity_poly.pdbx_seq_one_letter_code
_entity_poly.pdbx_strand_id
1 'polypeptide(L)'
;MAARLGALAASGLYRRRQHRQSSPPAAPGNMSNALANAVCQRCQARFAPAERIVNSNGELYHEHCFVCAQCFRPFPDGLFYELEGRKYCEHDFQMLFAPCCRTCGEFIIGRVIKAMNNNWHPGCFRCELCDVELADLGFVKNAGR
;
A
#
# COMPACT_ATOMS: atom_id res chain seq x y z
N MET A 1 -2.13 19.44 -8.98
CA MET A 1 -0.97 18.72 -9.55
C MET A 1 -0.96 17.31 -8.99
N ALA A 2 -1.60 16.35 -9.65
CA ALA A 2 -1.70 14.97 -9.19
C ALA A 2 -0.43 14.20 -9.60
N ALA A 3 0.53 14.04 -8.68
CA ALA A 3 1.71 13.22 -8.91
C ALA A 3 1.28 11.77 -9.17
N ARG A 4 1.66 11.21 -10.32
CA ARG A 4 1.27 9.85 -10.72
C ARG A 4 1.97 8.82 -9.82
N LEU A 5 1.14 8.06 -9.11
CA LEU A 5 1.47 7.10 -8.06
C LEU A 5 1.98 5.76 -8.62
N GLY A 6 3.13 5.80 -9.30
CA GLY A 6 3.85 4.61 -9.76
C GLY A 6 5.00 4.19 -8.85
N ALA A 7 5.64 5.15 -8.18
CA ALA A 7 6.98 4.94 -7.61
C ALA A 7 6.99 4.17 -6.28
N LEU A 8 5.85 4.06 -5.60
CA LEU A 8 5.73 3.26 -4.39
C LEU A 8 5.91 1.75 -4.69
N ALA A 9 5.45 1.26 -5.84
CA ALA A 9 5.51 -0.18 -6.16
C ALA A 9 6.93 -0.76 -6.36
N ALA A 10 7.99 0.06 -6.35
CA ALA A 10 9.35 -0.35 -6.75
C ALA A 10 10.20 -0.94 -5.62
N SER A 11 9.84 -0.78 -4.34
CA SER A 11 10.68 -1.25 -3.23
C SER A 11 10.53 -2.74 -2.87
N GLY A 12 9.61 -3.48 -3.51
CA GLY A 12 9.35 -4.91 -3.21
C GLY A 12 8.78 -5.20 -1.80
N LEU A 13 8.89 -4.24 -0.88
CA LEU A 13 8.43 -4.32 0.52
C LEU A 13 6.91 -4.36 0.67
N TYR A 14 6.16 -3.93 -0.34
CA TYR A 14 4.70 -3.93 -0.32
C TYR A 14 4.14 -4.09 -1.72
N ARG A 15 2.93 -4.66 -1.80
CA ARG A 15 2.28 -4.99 -3.05
C ARG A 15 1.04 -4.12 -3.22
N ARG A 16 1.10 -3.17 -4.17
CA ARG A 16 -0.08 -2.42 -4.63
C ARG A 16 -0.95 -3.35 -5.47
N ARG A 17 -2.19 -3.56 -5.07
CA ARG A 17 -3.14 -4.44 -5.78
C ARG A 17 -4.42 -3.68 -6.10
N GLN A 18 -5.01 -4.00 -7.25
CA GLN A 18 -6.36 -3.61 -7.61
C GLN A 18 -7.28 -4.80 -7.38
N HIS A 19 -8.34 -4.61 -6.61
CA HIS A 19 -9.44 -5.55 -6.58
C HIS A 19 -10.15 -5.50 -7.93
N ARG A 20 -10.06 -6.58 -8.71
CA ARG A 20 -10.99 -6.79 -9.81
C ARG A 20 -12.34 -7.07 -9.17
N GLN A 21 -13.31 -6.16 -9.36
CA GLN A 21 -14.71 -6.44 -9.08
C GLN A 21 -15.10 -7.65 -9.94
N SER A 22 -15.01 -8.85 -9.37
CA SER A 22 -15.64 -10.02 -9.98
C SER A 22 -17.14 -9.78 -9.90
N SER A 23 -17.78 -9.68 -11.06
CA SER A 23 -19.23 -9.84 -11.18
C SER A 23 -19.68 -11.04 -10.34
N PRO A 24 -20.89 -11.02 -9.75
CA PRO A 24 -21.36 -12.18 -8.99
C PRO A 24 -21.26 -13.42 -9.88
N PRO A 25 -20.83 -14.58 -9.35
CA PRO A 25 -20.88 -15.80 -10.13
C PRO A 25 -22.35 -16.05 -10.48
N ALA A 26 -22.70 -15.89 -11.76
CA ALA A 26 -23.86 -16.57 -12.30
C ALA A 26 -23.56 -18.07 -12.22
N ALA A 27 -24.21 -18.79 -11.32
CA ALA A 27 -24.11 -20.24 -11.29
C ALA A 27 -25.42 -20.88 -10.85
N PRO A 28 -26.15 -21.51 -11.77
CA PRO A 28 -26.75 -22.80 -11.52
C PRO A 28 -25.70 -23.88 -11.88
N GLY A 29 -25.22 -24.63 -10.87
CA GLY A 29 -24.45 -25.86 -11.10
C GLY A 29 -23.16 -26.01 -10.29
N ASN A 30 -23.22 -26.87 -9.26
CA ASN A 30 -22.14 -27.74 -8.77
C ASN A 30 -20.83 -27.12 -8.23
N MET A 31 -20.87 -25.96 -7.58
CA MET A 31 -19.79 -25.44 -6.70
C MET A 31 -20.21 -25.40 -5.21
N SER A 32 -21.19 -26.23 -4.82
CA SER A 32 -21.98 -26.07 -3.59
C SER A 32 -21.28 -26.44 -2.28
N ASN A 33 -20.17 -27.18 -2.30
CA ASN A 33 -19.50 -27.62 -1.06
C ASN A 33 -18.31 -26.76 -0.61
N ALA A 34 -17.59 -26.11 -1.53
CA ALA A 34 -16.39 -25.34 -1.18
C ALA A 34 -16.72 -24.05 -0.40
N LEU A 35 -17.90 -23.45 -0.66
CA LEU A 35 -18.35 -22.23 0.01
C LEU A 35 -19.15 -22.50 1.30
N ALA A 36 -19.66 -23.73 1.50
CA ALA A 36 -20.55 -24.05 2.63
C ALA A 36 -19.89 -23.82 4.02
N ASN A 37 -18.56 -23.87 4.08
CA ASN A 37 -17.78 -23.59 5.29
C ASN A 37 -16.84 -22.39 5.14
N ALA A 38 -16.98 -21.59 4.08
CA ALA A 38 -16.17 -20.40 3.91
C ALA A 38 -16.46 -19.38 5.02
N VAL A 39 -15.41 -18.77 5.54
CA VAL A 39 -15.48 -17.72 6.55
C VAL A 39 -14.84 -16.44 6.03
N CYS A 40 -15.35 -15.31 6.49
CA CYS A 40 -14.74 -14.02 6.20
C CYS A 40 -13.41 -13.89 6.93
N GLN A 41 -12.33 -13.58 6.22
CA GLN A 41 -10.98 -13.44 6.79
C GLN A 41 -10.89 -12.34 7.86
N ARG A 42 -11.75 -11.32 7.81
CA ARG A 42 -11.77 -10.21 8.77
C ARG A 42 -12.58 -10.51 10.03
N CYS A 43 -13.85 -10.88 9.88
CA CYS A 43 -14.76 -11.05 11.03
C CYS A 43 -14.96 -12.51 11.45
N GLN A 44 -14.41 -13.46 10.69
CA GLN A 44 -14.47 -14.91 10.95
C GLN A 44 -15.89 -15.50 10.93
N ALA A 45 -16.89 -14.73 10.51
CA ALA A 45 -18.26 -15.21 10.33
C ALA A 45 -18.45 -15.90 8.97
N ARG A 46 -19.43 -16.81 8.90
CA ARG A 46 -19.85 -17.49 7.68
C ARG A 46 -20.66 -16.55 6.78
N PHE A 47 -20.62 -16.82 5.47
CA PHE A 47 -21.41 -16.11 4.47
C PHE A 47 -22.83 -16.69 4.36
N ALA A 48 -23.82 -15.84 4.12
CA ALA A 48 -25.16 -16.33 3.79
C ALA A 48 -25.22 -16.88 2.34
N PRO A 49 -26.14 -17.82 2.02
CA PRO A 49 -26.15 -18.54 0.73
C PRO A 49 -26.21 -17.68 -0.55
N ALA A 50 -26.73 -16.45 -0.46
CA ALA A 50 -26.84 -15.51 -1.57
C ALA A 50 -26.09 -14.18 -1.30
N GLU A 51 -25.22 -14.15 -0.29
CA GLU A 51 -24.46 -12.96 0.06
C GLU A 51 -23.36 -12.69 -0.97
N ARG A 52 -23.10 -11.41 -1.23
CA ARG A 52 -22.02 -10.98 -2.12
C ARG A 52 -20.68 -11.10 -1.39
N ILE A 53 -19.74 -11.80 -2.01
CA ILE A 53 -18.43 -12.10 -1.44
C ILE A 53 -17.34 -11.42 -2.27
N VAL A 54 -16.44 -10.74 -1.57
CA VAL A 54 -15.21 -10.18 -2.12
C VAL A 54 -14.10 -11.21 -2.01
N ASN A 55 -13.53 -11.63 -3.15
CA ASN A 55 -12.33 -12.45 -3.19
C ASN A 55 -11.10 -11.57 -3.45
N SER A 56 -10.15 -11.59 -2.52
CA SER A 56 -8.88 -10.91 -2.67
C SER A 56 -7.74 -11.91 -2.48
N ASN A 57 -7.21 -12.43 -3.59
CA ASN A 57 -6.07 -13.35 -3.62
C ASN A 57 -6.29 -14.62 -2.78
N GLY A 58 -7.48 -15.22 -2.90
CA GLY A 58 -7.82 -16.46 -2.19
C GLY A 58 -8.42 -16.24 -0.80
N GLU A 59 -8.38 -15.01 -0.28
CA GLU A 59 -9.08 -14.65 0.95
C GLU A 59 -10.47 -14.11 0.64
N LEU A 60 -11.46 -14.53 1.43
CA LEU A 60 -12.85 -14.15 1.27
C LEU A 60 -13.26 -13.10 2.31
N TYR A 61 -14.00 -12.08 1.87
CA TYR A 61 -14.47 -10.99 2.71
C TYR A 61 -15.94 -10.67 2.41
N HIS A 62 -16.70 -10.24 3.42
CA HIS A 62 -17.92 -9.50 3.13
C HIS A 62 -17.57 -8.18 2.43
N GLU A 63 -18.48 -7.64 1.62
CA GLU A 63 -18.26 -6.34 0.95
C GLU A 63 -17.92 -5.23 1.97
N HIS A 64 -18.62 -5.21 3.12
CA HIS A 64 -18.36 -4.26 4.20
C HIS A 64 -17.13 -4.61 5.07
N CYS A 65 -16.62 -5.83 4.96
CA CYS A 65 -15.41 -6.28 5.65
C CYS A 65 -14.15 -6.02 4.82
N PHE A 66 -14.27 -5.79 3.52
CA PHE A 66 -13.15 -5.48 2.65
C PHE A 66 -12.80 -3.98 2.72
N VAL A 67 -12.19 -3.59 3.84
CA VAL A 67 -11.86 -2.21 4.18
C VAL A 67 -10.45 -2.07 4.72
N CYS A 68 -9.95 -0.84 4.73
CA CYS A 68 -8.65 -0.50 5.29
C CYS A 68 -8.50 -0.99 6.75
N ALA A 69 -7.35 -1.54 7.08
CA ALA A 69 -7.02 -1.99 8.43
C ALA A 69 -6.92 -0.85 9.46
N GLN A 70 -6.66 0.38 9.01
CA GLN A 70 -6.46 1.55 9.86
C GLN A 70 -7.73 2.42 9.95
N CYS A 71 -8.19 3.00 8.85
CA CYS A 71 -9.38 3.87 8.87
C CYS A 71 -10.72 3.14 8.70
N PHE A 72 -10.73 1.83 8.42
CA PHE A 72 -11.95 1.03 8.18
C PHE A 72 -12.85 1.51 7.04
N ARG A 73 -12.33 2.36 6.15
CA ARG A 73 -13.05 2.79 4.95
C ARG A 73 -12.84 1.80 3.79
N PRO A 74 -13.83 1.64 2.90
CA PRO A 74 -13.65 0.90 1.64
C PRO A 74 -12.47 1.45 0.84
N PHE A 75 -11.85 0.58 0.04
CA PHE A 75 -10.73 0.97 -0.80
C PHE A 75 -11.21 1.75 -2.04
N PRO A 76 -10.80 3.02 -2.21
CA PRO A 76 -11.11 3.80 -3.42
C PRO A 76 -10.62 3.06 -4.67
N ASP A 77 -11.46 2.94 -5.69
CA ASP A 77 -11.18 2.21 -6.94
C ASP A 77 -10.70 0.75 -6.74
N GLY A 78 -10.98 0.17 -5.56
CA GLY A 78 -10.46 -1.14 -5.18
C GLY A 78 -8.93 -1.19 -5.02
N LEU A 79 -8.26 -0.04 -4.90
CA LEU A 79 -6.81 0.06 -4.74
C LEU A 79 -6.40 -0.03 -3.27
N PHE A 80 -5.47 -0.95 -2.99
CA PHE A 80 -4.94 -1.14 -1.64
C PHE A 80 -3.45 -1.52 -1.64
N TYR A 81 -2.83 -1.30 -0.49
CA TYR A 81 -1.45 -1.65 -0.20
C TYR A 81 -1.43 -2.75 0.85
N GLU A 82 -0.73 -3.84 0.58
CA GLU A 82 -0.62 -4.97 1.50
C GLU A 82 0.74 -4.97 2.20
N LEU A 83 0.70 -5.05 3.54
CA LEU A 83 1.88 -5.19 4.40
C LEU A 83 1.54 -6.13 5.56
N GLU A 84 2.35 -7.17 5.75
CA GLU A 84 2.16 -8.18 6.81
C GLU A 84 0.74 -8.79 6.82
N GLY A 85 0.19 -9.06 5.63
CA GLY A 85 -1.17 -9.60 5.46
C GLY A 85 -2.31 -8.59 5.68
N ARG A 86 -2.00 -7.36 6.14
CA ARG A 86 -2.99 -6.29 6.34
C ARG A 86 -3.09 -5.41 5.11
N LYS A 87 -4.30 -4.91 4.85
CA LYS A 87 -4.62 -4.09 3.68
C LYS A 87 -4.89 -2.66 4.09
N TYR A 88 -4.15 -1.71 3.50
CA TYR A 88 -4.20 -0.30 3.81
C TYR A 88 -4.66 0.51 2.61
N CYS A 89 -5.42 1.59 2.86
CA CYS A 89 -5.62 2.59 1.82
C CYS A 89 -4.29 3.33 1.60
N GLU A 90 -4.18 4.03 0.48
CA GLU A 90 -2.95 4.75 0.16
C GLU A 90 -2.57 5.77 1.23
N HIS A 91 -3.54 6.54 1.71
CA HIS A 91 -3.33 7.58 2.73
C HIS A 91 -2.74 7.00 4.02
N ASP A 92 -3.40 6.00 4.61
CA ASP A 92 -2.94 5.39 5.85
C ASP A 92 -1.61 4.66 5.65
N PHE A 93 -1.39 4.05 4.48
CA PHE A 93 -0.13 3.41 4.16
C PHE A 93 1.03 4.42 4.15
N GLN A 94 0.82 5.58 3.54
CA GLN A 94 1.82 6.65 3.53
C GLN A 94 2.08 7.20 4.94
N MET A 95 1.02 7.53 5.67
CA MET A 95 1.12 8.08 7.03
C MET A 95 1.84 7.14 8.00
N LEU A 96 1.65 5.83 7.85
CA LEU A 96 2.23 4.84 8.77
C LEU A 96 3.64 4.38 8.36
N PHE A 97 3.94 4.32 7.06
CA PHE A 97 5.11 3.59 6.57
C PHE A 97 6.02 4.37 5.61
N ALA A 98 5.59 5.52 5.06
CA ALA A 98 6.44 6.29 4.16
C ALA A 98 7.51 7.07 4.96
N PRO A 99 8.79 7.04 4.54
CA PRO A 99 9.82 7.84 5.18
C PRO A 99 9.61 9.33 4.89
N CYS A 100 9.78 10.18 5.88
CA CYS A 100 9.76 11.63 5.70
C CYS A 100 11.13 12.16 5.30
N CYS A 101 11.15 13.14 4.39
CA CYS A 101 12.37 13.84 4.03
C CYS A 101 12.81 14.78 5.15
N ARG A 102 14.08 14.76 5.52
CA ARG A 102 14.63 15.68 6.52
C ARG A 102 14.59 17.14 6.06
N THR A 103 14.78 17.45 4.78
CA THR A 103 14.80 18.84 4.29
C THR A 103 13.41 19.47 4.25
N CYS A 104 12.42 18.80 3.64
CA CYS A 104 11.09 19.39 3.41
C CYS A 104 10.00 18.89 4.35
N GLY A 105 10.26 17.82 5.13
CA GLY A 105 9.27 17.22 6.04
C GLY A 105 8.22 16.34 5.34
N GLU A 106 8.11 16.41 4.02
CA GLU A 106 7.13 15.65 3.25
C GLU A 106 7.50 14.17 3.10
N PHE A 107 6.49 13.33 2.88
CA PHE A 107 6.69 11.90 2.59
C PHE A 107 7.48 11.71 1.29
N ILE A 108 8.44 10.77 1.32
CA ILE A 108 9.23 10.41 0.15
C ILE A 108 8.51 9.30 -0.61
N ILE A 109 8.04 9.66 -1.80
CA ILE A 109 7.38 8.75 -2.72
C ILE A 109 8.40 8.34 -3.79
N GLY A 110 8.76 7.05 -3.82
CA GLY A 110 9.68 6.50 -4.82
C GLY A 110 11.10 6.28 -4.32
N ARG A 111 12.10 6.78 -5.08
CA ARG A 111 13.52 6.65 -4.72
C ARG A 111 13.79 7.42 -3.42
N VAL A 112 14.29 6.71 -2.42
CA VAL A 112 14.71 7.28 -1.14
C VAL A 112 16.24 7.28 -1.08
N ILE A 113 16.84 8.43 -0.75
CA ILE A 113 18.26 8.49 -0.38
C ILE A 113 18.35 8.29 1.13
N LYS A 114 19.08 7.24 1.55
CA LYS A 114 19.39 6.97 2.96
C LYS A 114 20.81 7.41 3.25
N ALA A 115 20.97 8.53 3.94
CA ALA A 115 22.25 9.14 4.23
C ALA A 115 22.16 9.95 5.52
N MET A 116 23.27 10.09 6.24
CA MET A 116 23.35 10.88 7.47
C MET A 116 22.31 10.48 8.54
N ASN A 117 22.01 9.18 8.68
CA ASN A 117 20.94 8.65 9.55
C ASN A 117 19.55 9.23 9.27
N ASN A 118 19.32 9.69 8.03
CA ASN A 118 18.06 10.32 7.60
C ASN A 118 17.64 9.86 6.21
N ASN A 119 16.41 10.20 5.85
CA ASN A 119 15.84 9.95 4.54
C ASN A 119 15.68 11.28 3.78
N TRP A 120 15.91 11.23 2.47
CA TRP A 120 15.86 12.41 1.62
C TRP A 120 15.23 12.09 0.27
N HIS A 121 14.48 13.03 -0.31
CA HIS A 121 14.23 13.00 -1.74
C HIS A 121 15.55 13.20 -2.49
N PRO A 122 15.71 12.63 -3.71
CA PRO A 122 16.92 12.83 -4.53
C PRO A 122 17.27 14.32 -4.71
N GLY A 123 16.27 15.16 -5.02
CA GLY A 123 16.47 16.61 -5.18
C GLY A 123 16.65 17.38 -3.87
N CYS A 124 16.29 16.81 -2.73
CA CYS A 124 16.47 17.44 -1.41
C CYS A 124 17.82 17.08 -0.77
N PHE A 125 18.52 16.07 -1.30
CA PHE A 125 19.82 15.66 -0.81
C PHE A 125 20.92 16.44 -1.55
N ARG A 126 21.23 17.63 -1.02
CA ARG A 126 22.11 18.61 -1.65
C ARG A 126 23.32 18.94 -0.78
N CYS A 127 24.42 19.31 -1.43
CA CYS A 127 25.62 19.81 -0.76
C CYS A 127 25.32 21.15 -0.08
N GLU A 128 25.63 21.28 1.21
CA GLU A 128 25.38 22.53 1.95
C GLU A 128 26.26 23.71 1.50
N LEU A 129 27.33 23.47 0.73
CA LEU A 129 28.25 24.50 0.27
C LEU A 129 27.92 25.00 -1.14
N CYS A 130 27.54 24.10 -2.05
CA CYS A 130 27.33 24.42 -3.47
C CYS A 130 25.92 24.12 -3.98
N ASP A 131 25.04 23.61 -3.12
CA ASP A 131 23.64 23.27 -3.40
C ASP A 131 23.43 22.24 -4.53
N VAL A 132 24.49 21.54 -4.94
CA VAL A 132 24.42 20.51 -5.98
C VAL A 132 23.76 19.25 -5.41
N GLU A 133 22.89 18.62 -6.20
CA GLU A 133 22.25 17.34 -5.86
C GLU A 133 23.27 16.20 -5.79
N LEU A 134 23.34 15.56 -4.63
CA LEU A 134 24.32 14.52 -4.32
C LEU A 134 23.81 13.10 -4.61
N ALA A 135 22.54 12.95 -5.01
CA ALA A 135 21.88 11.65 -5.17
C ALA A 135 22.62 10.69 -6.12
N ASP A 136 23.27 11.22 -7.16
CA ASP A 136 23.97 10.43 -8.19
C ASP A 136 25.48 10.73 -8.29
N LEU A 137 25.98 11.76 -7.60
CA LEU A 137 27.38 12.19 -7.64
C LEU A 137 28.27 11.51 -6.59
N GLY A 138 27.65 10.86 -5.60
CA GLY A 138 28.34 10.40 -4.40
C GLY A 138 28.65 11.55 -3.44
N PHE A 139 28.88 11.21 -2.16
CA PHE A 139 29.17 12.21 -1.13
C PHE A 139 30.09 11.63 -0.05
N VAL A 140 30.78 12.51 0.66
CA VAL A 140 31.59 12.17 1.84
C VAL A 140 31.06 12.97 3.02
N LYS A 141 30.91 12.31 4.17
CA LYS A 141 30.56 12.97 5.42
C LYS A 141 31.80 13.62 6.02
N ASN A 142 31.81 14.93 6.20
CA ASN A 142 32.87 15.64 6.89
C ASN A 142 32.32 16.39 8.11
N ALA A 143 32.85 16.09 9.30
CA ALA A 143 32.46 16.73 10.56
C ALA A 143 30.94 16.72 10.86
N GLY A 144 30.22 15.67 10.43
CA GLY A 144 28.78 15.57 10.65
C GLY A 144 27.91 16.14 9.53
N ARG A 145 28.53 16.73 8.51
CA ARG A 145 27.91 17.37 7.35
C ARG A 145 28.16 16.54 6.09
#